data_AF-A0A6G3WWK4-F1
#
_entry.id   AF-A0A6G3WWK4-F1
#
_cell.length_a   1.000
_cell.length_b   1.000
_cell.length_c   1.000
_cell.angle_alpha   90.00
_cell.angle_beta   90.00
_cell.angle_gamma   90.00
#
_symmetry.space_group_name_H-M   'P 1'
#
loop_
_entity.id
_entity.type
_entity.pdbx_description
1 polymer ?
#
loop_
_entity_poly.entity_id
_entity_poly.type
_entity_poly.pdbx_seq_one_letter_code
_entity_poly.pdbx_strand_id
1 'polypeptide(L)'
;RVLGVLDGAVLVVSSVEGVQAQTRVLLRTLRRLRIPTLLFVNKTDRPGARYGSLLTSITERLSPDIVAMGSARDLGTRSATSTPFTGADPGFTGALADLLTRHDDELLSAYV
;
A
#
# COMPACT_ATOMS: atom_id res chain seq x y z
N ARG A 1 -17.23 -0.42 -17.65
CA ARG A 1 -18.22 -1.53 -17.54
C ARG A 1 -17.59 -2.86 -17.08
N VAL A 2 -16.25 -2.99 -16.99
CA VAL A 2 -15.55 -4.23 -16.54
C VAL A 2 -15.38 -4.33 -15.02
N LEU A 3 -15.32 -3.20 -14.30
CA LEU A 3 -15.02 -3.24 -12.86
C LEU A 3 -16.14 -3.82 -11.98
N GLY A 4 -17.41 -3.76 -12.42
CA GLY A 4 -18.55 -4.20 -11.60
C GLY A 4 -18.70 -5.72 -11.44
N VAL A 5 -17.85 -6.51 -12.09
CA VAL A 5 -17.83 -7.98 -12.00
C VAL A 5 -16.60 -8.51 -11.28
N LEU A 6 -15.78 -7.63 -10.69
CA LEU A 6 -14.54 -8.02 -10.02
C LEU A 6 -14.79 -8.29 -8.53
N ASP A 7 -14.31 -9.43 -8.06
CA ASP A 7 -14.27 -9.77 -6.63
C ASP A 7 -13.09 -9.12 -5.90
N GLY A 8 -12.11 -8.61 -6.65
CA GLY A 8 -10.93 -7.96 -6.11
C GLY A 8 -10.08 -7.29 -7.21
N ALA A 9 -9.17 -6.42 -6.80
CA ALA A 9 -8.27 -5.72 -7.72
C ALA A 9 -6.85 -5.59 -7.14
N VAL A 10 -5.86 -5.58 -8.03
CA VAL A 10 -4.49 -5.14 -7.70
C VAL A 10 -4.22 -3.85 -8.45
N LEU A 11 -4.07 -2.75 -7.72
CA LEU A 11 -3.74 -1.45 -8.28
C LEU A 11 -2.22 -1.25 -8.24
N VAL A 12 -1.61 -1.22 -9.41
CA VAL A 12 -0.16 -1.06 -9.55
C VAL A 12 0.23 0.42 -9.50
N VAL A 13 1.18 0.75 -8.62
CA VAL A 13 1.81 2.07 -8.48
C VAL A 13 3.28 1.93 -8.85
N SER A 14 3.82 2.86 -9.62
CA SER A 14 5.26 2.81 -9.90
C SER A 14 6.07 3.41 -8.77
N SER A 15 7.21 2.80 -8.43
CA SER A 15 8.15 3.35 -7.46
C SER A 15 8.84 4.63 -7.94
N VAL A 16 8.92 4.83 -9.26
CA VAL A 16 9.56 6.01 -9.87
C VAL A 16 8.53 7.12 -10.04
N GLU A 17 7.51 6.91 -10.87
CA GLU A 17 6.50 7.93 -11.21
C GLU A 17 5.56 8.24 -10.03
N GLY A 18 5.34 7.28 -9.11
CA GLY A 18 4.50 7.44 -7.93
C GLY A 18 3.00 7.53 -8.22
N VAL A 19 2.26 8.21 -7.34
CA VAL A 19 0.80 8.34 -7.44
C VAL A 19 0.41 9.39 -8.48
N GLN A 20 -0.25 8.93 -9.55
CA GLN A 20 -0.74 9.78 -10.63
C GLN A 20 -2.23 10.10 -10.47
N ALA A 21 -2.72 11.11 -11.22
CA ALA A 21 -4.13 11.49 -11.21
C ALA A 21 -5.04 10.30 -11.56
N GLN A 22 -4.66 9.50 -12.56
CA GLN A 22 -5.42 8.32 -12.98
C GLN A 22 -5.48 7.24 -11.90
N THR A 23 -4.38 6.98 -11.18
CA THR A 23 -4.34 6.04 -10.05
C THR A 23 -5.37 6.42 -8.98
N ARG A 24 -5.50 7.72 -8.67
CA ARG A 24 -6.49 8.23 -7.70
C ARG A 24 -7.92 8.01 -8.17
N VAL A 25 -8.20 8.28 -9.44
CA VAL A 25 -9.52 8.07 -10.04
C VAL A 25 -9.91 6.59 -10.02
N LEU A 26 -8.97 5.69 -10.35
CA LEU A 26 -9.17 4.26 -10.31
C LEU A 26 -9.46 3.78 -8.89
N LEU A 27 -8.65 4.16 -7.90
CA LEU A 27 -8.88 3.74 -6.51
C LEU A 27 -10.23 4.24 -5.97
N ARG A 28 -10.61 5.49 -6.28
CA ARG A 28 -11.94 6.01 -5.92
C ARG A 28 -13.06 5.19 -6.55
N THR A 29 -12.90 4.76 -7.79
CA THR A 29 -13.88 3.93 -8.50
C THR A 29 -13.99 2.54 -7.85
N LEU A 30 -12.86 1.89 -7.57
CA LEU A 30 -12.82 0.59 -6.89
C LEU A 30 -13.47 0.66 -5.51
N ARG A 31 -13.18 1.71 -4.74
CA ARG A 31 -13.82 1.98 -3.43
C ARG A 31 -15.32 2.19 -3.54
N ARG A 32 -15.79 2.97 -4.52
CA ARG A 32 -17.23 3.19 -4.73
C ARG A 32 -17.97 1.90 -5.07
N LEU A 33 -17.29 0.99 -5.75
CA LEU A 33 -17.80 -0.35 -6.08
C LEU A 33 -17.59 -1.36 -4.95
N ARG A 34 -16.95 -0.97 -3.83
CA ARG A 34 -16.60 -1.82 -2.69
C ARG A 34 -15.75 -3.04 -3.08
N ILE A 35 -14.87 -2.87 -4.06
CA ILE A 35 -13.96 -3.92 -4.53
C ILE A 35 -12.70 -3.94 -3.64
N PRO A 36 -12.41 -5.06 -2.94
CA PRO A 36 -11.16 -5.23 -2.19
C PRO A 36 -9.96 -4.96 -3.09
N THR A 37 -9.05 -4.07 -2.67
CA THR A 37 -7.96 -3.62 -3.53
C THR A 37 -6.62 -3.71 -2.81
N LEU A 38 -5.68 -4.45 -3.39
CA LEU A 38 -4.28 -4.44 -2.97
C LEU A 38 -3.50 -3.40 -3.78
N LEU A 39 -2.57 -2.69 -3.13
CA LEU A 39 -1.61 -1.84 -3.84
C LEU A 39 -0.32 -2.62 -4.09
N PHE A 40 0.17 -2.60 -5.33
CA PHE A 40 1.45 -3.21 -5.69
C PHE A 40 2.42 -2.16 -6.23
N VAL A 41 3.59 -2.03 -5.60
CA VAL A 41 4.63 -1.09 -6.03
C VAL A 41 5.57 -1.80 -7.02
N ASN A 42 5.65 -1.29 -8.24
CA ASN A 42 6.45 -1.88 -9.33
C ASN A 42 7.63 -0.99 -9.75
N LYS A 43 8.52 -1.52 -10.61
CA LYS A 43 9.68 -0.85 -11.19
C LYS A 43 10.74 -0.42 -10.16
N THR A 44 10.89 -1.20 -9.08
CA THR A 44 11.85 -0.93 -8.00
C THR A 44 13.30 -0.96 -8.46
N ASP A 45 13.56 -1.55 -9.63
CA ASP A 45 14.86 -1.68 -10.28
C ASP A 45 15.30 -0.46 -11.09
N ARG A 46 14.41 0.51 -11.30
CA ARG A 46 14.68 1.66 -12.19
C ARG A 46 15.28 2.86 -11.45
N PRO A 47 16.30 3.53 -12.00
CA PRO A 47 16.86 4.74 -11.39
C PRO A 47 15.78 5.74 -11.00
N GLY A 48 15.86 6.24 -9.76
CA GLY A 48 14.83 7.11 -9.19
C GLY A 48 13.67 6.38 -8.50
N ALA A 49 13.75 5.07 -8.30
CA ALA A 49 12.81 4.31 -7.47
C ALA A 49 12.82 4.81 -6.02
N ARG A 50 11.62 4.98 -5.44
CA ARG A 50 11.42 5.55 -4.10
C ARG A 50 10.66 4.58 -3.20
N TYR A 51 11.02 4.56 -1.92
CA TYR A 51 10.28 3.83 -0.88
C TYR A 51 9.59 4.81 0.09
N GLY A 52 10.34 5.47 0.98
CA GLY A 52 9.76 6.31 2.04
C GLY A 52 8.88 7.44 1.50
N SER A 53 9.41 8.27 0.60
CA SER A 53 8.64 9.37 0.01
C SER A 53 7.50 8.91 -0.91
N LEU A 54 7.56 7.68 -1.45
CA LEU A 54 6.44 7.07 -2.15
C LEU A 54 5.33 6.67 -1.16
N LEU A 55 5.68 6.05 -0.03
CA LEU A 55 4.72 5.69 1.01
C LEU A 55 4.00 6.95 1.52
N THR A 56 4.73 8.03 1.83
CA THR A 56 4.12 9.32 2.19
C THR A 56 3.15 9.80 1.11
N SER A 57 3.56 9.76 -0.17
CA SER A 57 2.69 10.17 -1.28
C SER A 57 1.43 9.30 -1.42
N ILE A 58 1.55 8.00 -1.17
CA ILE A 58 0.42 7.06 -1.14
C ILE A 58 -0.54 7.42 0.00
N THR A 59 -0.02 7.62 1.21
CA THR A 59 -0.81 7.99 2.38
C THR A 59 -1.59 9.29 2.13
N GLU A 60 -0.92 10.34 1.66
CA GLU A 60 -1.53 11.65 1.44
C GLU A 60 -2.53 11.69 0.27
N ARG A 61 -2.24 10.96 -0.81
CA ARG A 61 -3.01 11.10 -2.07
C ARG A 61 -4.05 10.01 -2.30
N LEU A 62 -3.87 8.85 -1.65
CA LEU A 62 -4.75 7.68 -1.80
C LEU A 62 -5.54 7.40 -0.51
N SER A 63 -4.88 7.14 0.62
CA SER A 63 -5.54 6.90 1.90
C SER A 63 -4.58 6.82 3.08
N PRO A 64 -4.96 7.30 4.28
CA PRO A 64 -4.19 7.06 5.50
C PRO A 64 -4.26 5.60 5.98
N ASP A 65 -5.30 4.86 5.60
CA ASP A 65 -5.51 3.45 5.95
C ASP A 65 -4.76 2.49 5.02
N ILE A 66 -3.47 2.73 4.82
CA ILE A 66 -2.58 1.86 4.06
C ILE A 66 -1.38 1.50 4.93
N VAL A 67 -1.06 0.22 4.97
CA VAL A 67 0.11 -0.33 5.66
C VAL A 67 1.05 -0.94 4.63
N ALA A 68 2.36 -0.68 4.78
CA ALA A 68 3.37 -1.33 3.96
C ALA A 68 3.56 -2.77 4.43
N MET A 69 3.53 -3.73 3.50
CA MET A 69 3.64 -5.17 3.80
C MET A 69 5.07 -5.71 3.67
N GLY A 70 6.04 -4.85 3.38
CA GLY A 70 7.45 -5.25 3.25
C GLY A 70 8.36 -4.06 3.00
N SER A 71 9.66 -4.30 3.15
CA SER A 71 10.73 -3.34 2.86
C SER A 71 11.35 -3.62 1.50
N ALA A 72 12.11 -2.65 0.97
CA ALA A 72 12.87 -2.82 -0.26
C ALA A 72 14.30 -2.31 -0.08
N ARG A 73 15.26 -2.97 -0.74
CA ARG A 73 16.69 -2.62 -0.76
C ARG A 73 17.19 -2.49 -2.19
N ASP A 74 18.34 -1.82 -2.35
CA ASP A 74 19.03 -1.62 -3.63
C ASP A 74 18.15 -1.02 -4.73
N LEU A 75 17.21 -0.15 -4.31
CA LEU A 75 16.28 0.51 -5.20
C LEU A 75 16.99 1.30 -6.29
N GLY A 76 16.45 1.20 -7.50
CA GLY A 76 16.96 1.83 -8.69
C GLY A 76 18.12 1.10 -9.36
N THR A 77 18.38 -0.13 -8.93
CA THR A 77 19.37 -1.03 -9.53
C THR A 77 18.73 -2.35 -9.94
N ARG A 78 19.39 -3.11 -10.83
CA ARG A 78 18.96 -4.47 -11.18
C ARG A 78 18.98 -5.45 -10.00
N SER A 79 19.66 -5.10 -8.91
CA SER A 79 19.72 -5.88 -7.67
C SER A 79 18.61 -5.52 -6.69
N ALA A 80 17.65 -4.67 -7.08
CA ALA A 80 16.55 -4.29 -6.19
C ALA A 80 15.81 -5.52 -5.67
N THR A 81 15.66 -5.59 -4.36
CA THR A 81 14.98 -6.69 -3.67
C THR A 81 13.87 -6.16 -2.78
N SER A 82 12.84 -6.98 -2.56
CA SER A 82 11.83 -6.75 -1.52
C SER A 82 11.88 -7.88 -0.49
N THR A 83 11.64 -7.53 0.76
CA THR A 83 11.52 -8.49 1.86
C THR A 83 10.18 -8.26 2.54
N PRO A 84 9.28 -9.25 2.58
CA PRO A 84 7.99 -9.11 3.25
C PRO A 84 8.22 -8.95 4.76
N PHE A 85 7.37 -8.16 5.40
CA PHE A 85 7.30 -8.15 6.86
C PHE A 85 6.56 -9.38 7.34
N THR A 86 6.84 -9.77 8.58
CA THR A 86 6.30 -10.92 9.27
C THR A 86 5.73 -10.50 10.62
N GLY A 87 5.00 -11.39 11.28
CA GLY A 87 4.54 -11.15 12.66
C GLY A 87 5.68 -11.01 13.69
N ALA A 88 6.93 -11.28 13.31
CA ALA A 88 8.09 -11.07 14.16
C ALA A 88 8.65 -9.65 14.07
N ASP A 89 8.18 -8.81 13.14
CA ASP A 89 8.66 -7.45 12.93
C ASP A 89 7.85 -6.45 13.79
N PRO A 90 8.38 -5.96 14.93
CA PRO A 90 7.57 -5.21 15.90
C PRO A 90 7.04 -3.88 15.34
N GLY A 91 7.82 -3.23 14.48
CA GLY A 91 7.40 -1.99 13.83
C GLY A 91 6.25 -2.19 12.83
N PHE A 92 6.21 -3.34 12.15
CA PHE A 92 5.13 -3.68 11.25
C PHE A 92 3.87 -4.08 12.03
N THR A 93 4.00 -4.95 13.03
CA THR A 93 2.85 -5.39 13.84
C THR A 93 2.22 -4.24 14.61
N GLY A 94 3.02 -3.32 15.17
CA GLY A 94 2.52 -2.11 15.83
C GLY A 94 1.76 -1.20 14.86
N ALA A 95 2.34 -0.88 13.70
CA ALA A 95 1.68 -0.05 12.70
C ALA A 95 0.38 -0.69 12.14
N LEU A 96 0.36 -2.02 12.01
CA LEU A 96 -0.83 -2.76 11.60
C LEU A 96 -1.90 -2.72 12.70
N ALA A 97 -1.54 -2.97 13.96
CA ALA A 97 -2.46 -2.89 15.09
C ALA A 97 -3.07 -1.49 15.19
N ASP A 98 -2.25 -0.44 15.19
CA ASP A 98 -2.68 0.96 15.23
C ASP A 98 -3.63 1.33 14.08
N LEU A 99 -3.51 0.67 12.92
CA LEU A 99 -4.41 0.88 11.79
C LEU A 99 -5.72 0.13 11.98
N LEU A 100 -5.66 -1.15 12.37
CA LEU A 100 -6.86 -1.98 12.52
C LEU A 100 -7.76 -1.45 13.64
N THR A 101 -7.19 -1.01 14.76
CA THR A 101 -7.94 -0.48 15.90
C THR A 101 -8.70 0.81 15.60
N ARG A 102 -8.31 1.56 14.55
CA ARG A 102 -9.09 2.73 14.09
C ARG A 102 -10.42 2.37 13.44
N HIS A 103 -10.58 1.12 13.03
CA HIS A 103 -11.77 0.64 12.32
C HIS A 103 -12.53 -0.44 13.11
N ASP A 104 -12.06 -0.81 14.31
CA ASP A 104 -12.61 -1.89 15.12
C ASP A 104 -12.42 -1.59 16.62
N ASP A 105 -13.51 -1.23 17.29
CA ASP A 105 -13.54 -0.88 18.72
C ASP A 105 -13.23 -2.08 19.62
N GLU A 106 -13.56 -3.31 19.20
CA GLU A 106 -13.25 -4.53 19.95
C GLU A 106 -11.73 -4.75 19.92
N LEU A 107 -11.10 -4.66 18.75
CA LEU A 107 -9.65 -4.71 18.62
C LEU A 107 -8.97 -3.57 19.39
N LEU A 108 -9.52 -2.36 19.36
CA LEU A 108 -8.98 -1.23 20.12
C LEU A 108 -8.97 -1.53 21.63
N SER A 109 -10.08 -2.06 22.15
CA SER A 109 -10.21 -2.41 23.57
C SER A 109 -9.24 -3.51 24.02
N ALA A 110 -8.88 -4.44 23.12
CA ALA A 110 -7.94 -5.51 23.41
C ALA A 110 -6.47 -5.06 23.32
N TYR A 111 -6.19 -3.94 22.65
CA TYR A 111 -4.84 -3.44 22.40
C TYR A 111 -4.34 -2.45 23.48
N VAL A 112 -5.25 -1.74 24.15
CA VAL A 112 -4.98 -0.78 25.24
C VAL A 112 -4.99 -1.47 26.60
#